data_AF-W1XLV8-F1
#
_entry.id   AF-W1XLV8-F1
#
_cell.length_a   1.000
_cell.length_b   1.000
_cell.length_c   1.000
_cell.angle_alpha   90.00
_cell.angle_beta   90.00
_cell.angle_gamma   90.00
#
_symmetry.space_group_name_H-M   'P 1'
#
loop_
_entity.id
_entity.type
_entity.pdbx_description
1 polymer ?
#
loop_
_entity_poly.entity_id
_entity_poly.type
_entity_poly.pdbx_seq_one_letter_code
_entity_poly.pdbx_strand_id
1 'polypeptide(L)' 'NKLPGLGLFRELVNTCLSQPGLTTGQLLEHYRGTNNAATLEKLSMWDDIADKNIAEQTFTDSLNHMFDSLLELRQEELI' A
#
# COMPACT_ATOMS: atom_id res chain seq x y z
N ASN A 1 13.51 9.36 -7.52
CA ASN A 1 12.28 8.55 -7.37
C ASN A 1 11.42 9.17 -6.29
N LYS A 2 10.43 10.00 -6.65
CA LYS A 2 9.86 10.97 -5.71
C LYS A 2 9.01 10.40 -4.57
N LEU A 3 8.66 9.11 -4.58
CA LEU A 3 8.16 8.42 -3.38
C LEU A 3 8.63 6.95 -3.36
N PRO A 4 9.45 6.54 -2.37
CA PRO A 4 9.78 5.13 -2.19
C PRO A 4 8.51 4.32 -1.86
N GLY A 5 8.41 3.09 -2.38
CA GLY A 5 7.29 2.19 -2.10
C GLY A 5 6.02 2.41 -2.96
N LEU A 6 5.86 3.56 -3.62
CA LEU A 6 4.66 3.85 -4.42
C LEU A 6 4.48 2.88 -5.62
N GLY A 7 5.59 2.44 -6.22
CA GLY A 7 5.55 1.45 -7.30
C GLY A 7 4.96 0.11 -6.84
N LEU A 8 5.45 -0.40 -5.71
CA LEU A 8 4.93 -1.62 -5.09
C LEU A 8 3.47 -1.47 -4.67
N PHE A 9 3.10 -0.32 -4.08
CA PHE A 9 1.72 -0.04 -3.71
C PHE A 9 0.78 -0.09 -4.92
N ARG A 10 1.16 0.54 -6.04
CA ARG A 10 0.38 0.50 -7.29
C ARG A 10 0.21 -0.93 -7.81
N GLU A 11 1.27 -1.73 -7.78
CA GLU A 11 1.20 -3.14 -8.18
C GLU A 11 0.21 -3.93 -7.30
N LEU A 12 0.28 -3.76 -5.97
CA LEU A 12 -0.63 -4.42 -5.03
C LEU A 12 -2.09 -4.06 -5.32
N VAL A 13 -2.39 -2.77 -5.51
CA VAL A 13 -3.75 -2.30 -5.84
C VAL A 13 -4.24 -2.92 -7.15
N ASN A 14 -3.40 -2.92 -8.19
CA ASN A 14 -3.77 -3.52 -9.47
C ASN A 14 -4.07 -5.01 -9.34
N THR A 15 -3.26 -5.74 -8.56
CA THR A 15 -3.48 -7.17 -8.29
C THR A 15 -4.82 -7.40 -7.60
N CYS A 16 -5.12 -6.65 -6.55
CA CYS A 16 -6.40 -6.72 -5.83
C CYS A 16 -7.61 -6.38 -6.71
N LEU A 17 -7.50 -5.37 -7.59
CA LEU A 17 -8.57 -5.00 -8.53
C LEU A 17 -8.78 -6.06 -9.62
N SER A 18 -7.71 -6.71 -10.08
CA SER A 18 -7.78 -7.76 -11.11
C SER A 18 -8.39 -9.07 -10.60
N GLN A 19 -8.28 -9.33 -9.30
CA GLN A 19 -8.74 -10.55 -8.64
C GLN A 19 -9.57 -10.20 -7.39
N PRO A 20 -10.83 -9.77 -7.55
CA PRO A 20 -11.71 -9.50 -6.42
C PRO A 20 -11.87 -10.74 -5.55
N GLY A 21 -11.72 -10.60 -4.23
CA GLY A 21 -11.79 -11.71 -3.29
C GLY A 21 -10.47 -12.45 -3.04
N LEU A 22 -9.36 -11.98 -3.61
CA LEU A 22 -8.02 -12.46 -3.29
C LEU A 22 -7.73 -12.32 -1.80
N THR A 23 -7.28 -13.41 -1.18
CA THR A 23 -6.87 -13.41 0.23
C THR A 23 -5.44 -12.89 0.40
N THR A 24 -5.11 -12.39 1.59
CA THR A 24 -3.73 -11.95 1.92
C THR A 24 -2.70 -13.04 1.63
N GLY A 25 -3.00 -14.31 1.96
CA GLY A 25 -2.09 -15.42 1.70
C GLY A 25 -1.83 -15.67 0.21
N GLN A 26 -2.88 -15.59 -0.62
CA GLN A 26 -2.74 -15.73 -2.08
C GLN A 26 -2.00 -14.53 -2.69
N LEU A 27 -2.20 -13.33 -2.14
CA LEU A 27 -1.45 -12.15 -2.53
C LEU A 27 0.04 -12.34 -2.22
N LEU A 28 0.41 -12.79 -1.02
CA LEU A 28 1.81 -13.07 -0.68
C LEU A 28 2.43 -14.14 -1.59
N GLU A 29 1.68 -15.17 -1.95
CA GLU A 29 2.13 -16.19 -2.89
C GLU A 29 2.44 -15.61 -4.27
N HIS A 30 1.63 -14.67 -4.75
CA HIS A 30 1.87 -13.98 -6.02
C HIS A 30 3.20 -13.23 -6.05
N TYR A 31 3.65 -12.71 -4.90
CA TYR A 31 4.93 -12.01 -4.76
C TYR A 31 6.10 -12.91 -4.33
N ARG A 32 5.88 -14.23 -4.17
CA ARG A 32 6.95 -15.18 -3.80
C ARG A 32 8.09 -15.11 -4.80
N GLY A 33 9.33 -15.06 -4.31
CA GLY A 33 10.53 -14.99 -5.15
C GLY A 33 10.86 -13.60 -5.71
N THR A 34 10.02 -12.59 -5.45
CA THR A 34 10.36 -11.19 -5.74
C THR A 34 11.20 -10.59 -4.61
N ASN A 35 11.91 -9.50 -4.91
CA ASN A 35 12.67 -8.74 -3.90
C ASN A 35 11.79 -8.15 -2.78
N ASN A 36 10.46 -8.10 -2.99
CA ASN A 36 9.50 -7.53 -2.05
C ASN A 36 8.86 -8.58 -1.13
N ALA A 37 9.08 -9.88 -1.37
CA ALA A 37 8.41 -10.96 -0.64
C ALA A 37 8.59 -10.82 0.88
N ALA A 38 9.84 -10.69 1.35
CA ALA A 38 10.14 -10.57 2.78
C ALA A 38 9.56 -9.29 3.42
N THR A 39 9.43 -8.21 2.65
CA THR A 39 8.82 -6.95 3.12
C THR A 39 7.31 -7.12 3.25
N LEU A 40 6.66 -7.71 2.26
CA LEU A 40 5.21 -7.95 2.27
C LEU A 40 4.80 -8.94 3.36
N GLU A 41 5.60 -9.99 3.60
CA GLU A 41 5.39 -10.92 4.71
C GLU A 41 5.39 -10.16 6.05
N LYS A 42 6.40 -9.30 6.30
CA LYS A 42 6.46 -8.50 7.53
C LYS A 42 5.26 -7.56 7.67
N LEU A 43 4.88 -6.86 6.60
CA LEU A 43 3.75 -5.92 6.63
C LEU A 43 2.40 -6.65 6.83
N SER A 44 2.26 -7.87 6.31
CA SER A 44 1.04 -8.66 6.47
C SER A 44 0.79 -9.17 7.89
N MET A 45 1.83 -9.22 8.72
CA MET A 45 1.77 -9.65 10.12
C MET A 45 1.44 -8.52 11.08
N TRP A 46 1.31 -7.29 10.58
CA TRP A 46 1.04 -6.12 11.41
C TRP A 46 -0.43 -6.12 11.84
N ASP A 47 -0.67 -6.30 13.15
CA ASP A 47 -2.00 -6.46 13.76
C ASP A 47 -2.30 -5.36 14.80
N ASP A 48 -1.57 -4.25 14.74
CA ASP A 48 -1.72 -3.13 15.69
C ASP A 48 -3.11 -2.46 15.60
N ILE A 49 -3.86 -2.72 14.53
CA ILE A 49 -5.23 -2.24 14.32
C ILE A 49 -6.19 -3.43 14.20
N ALA A 50 -6.64 -3.93 15.35
CA ALA A 50 -7.55 -5.09 15.42
C ALA A 50 -9.00 -4.76 15.03
N ASP A 51 -9.41 -3.49 15.13
CA ASP A 51 -10.76 -3.06 14.74
C ASP A 51 -10.80 -2.74 13.23
N LYS A 52 -11.64 -3.47 12.50
CA LYS A 52 -11.78 -3.33 11.05
C LYS A 52 -12.23 -1.94 10.60
N ASN A 53 -13.10 -1.27 11.35
CA ASN A 53 -13.55 0.08 11.01
C ASN A 53 -12.41 1.08 11.22
N ILE A 54 -11.63 0.92 12.29
CA ILE A 54 -10.44 1.74 12.52
C ILE A 54 -9.39 1.48 11.45
N ALA A 55 -9.21 0.24 11.01
CA ALA A 55 -8.27 -0.13 9.95
C ALA A 55 -8.64 0.53 8.61
N GLU A 56 -9.93 0.50 8.24
CA GLU A 56 -10.43 1.14 7.01
C GLU A 56 -10.25 2.66 7.05
N GLN A 57 -10.60 3.29 8.17
CA GLN A 57 -10.42 4.73 8.36
C GLN A 57 -8.93 5.11 8.30
N THR A 58 -8.07 4.39 9.03
CA THR A 58 -6.63 4.64 9.07
C THR A 58 -5.99 4.49 7.69
N PHE A 59 -6.39 3.46 6.94
CA PHE A 59 -5.93 3.25 5.57
C PHE A 59 -6.31 4.44 4.67
N THR A 60 -7.57 4.86 4.72
CA THR A 60 -8.09 5.97 3.90
C THR A 60 -7.42 7.30 4.26
N ASP A 61 -7.24 7.59 5.55
CA ASP A 61 -6.57 8.80 6.02
C ASP A 61 -5.10 8.83 5.60
N SER A 62 -4.41 7.69 5.70
CA SER A 62 -3.02 7.57 5.26
C SER A 62 -2.88 7.80 3.75
N LEU A 63 -3.85 7.34 2.94
CA LEU A 63 -3.87 7.58 1.50
C LEU A 63 -4.11 9.04 1.16
N ASN A 64 -5.08 9.69 1.81
CA ASN A 64 -5.36 11.11 1.62
C ASN A 64 -4.13 11.96 1.99
N HIS A 65 -3.52 11.69 3.13
CA HIS A 65 -2.29 12.37 3.54
C HIS A 65 -1.16 12.19 2.53
N MET A 66 -0.95 10.97 2.02
CA MET A 66 0.05 10.71 0.97
C MET A 66 -0.25 11.51 -0.31
N PHE A 67 -1.51 11.64 -0.69
CA PHE A 67 -1.93 12.40 -1.85
C PHE A 67 -1.72 13.91 -1.66
N ASP A 68 -2.07 14.44 -0.48
CA ASP A 68 -1.86 15.85 -0.15
C ASP A 68 -0.36 16.21 -0.15
N SER A 69 0.48 15.37 0.46
CA SER A 69 1.95 15.54 0.42
C SER A 69 2.50 15.53 -1.01
N LEU A 70 1.90 14.75 -1.92
CA LEU A 70 2.27 14.76 -3.32
C LEU A 70 1.89 16.06 -4.00
N LEU A 71 0.71 16.61 -3.73
CA LEU A 71 0.28 17.88 -4.30
C LEU A 71 1.16 19.05 -3.83
N GLU A 72 1.52 19.08 -2.55
CA GLU A 72 2.42 20.07 -1.97
C GLU A 72 3.80 20.03 -2.64
N LEU A 73 4.41 18.86 -2.77
CA LEU A 73 5.70 18.69 -3.44
C LEU A 73 5.67 19.18 -4.90
N ARG A 74 4.55 18.95 -5.61
CA ARG A 74 4.38 19.41 -6.99
C ARG A 74 4.25 20.92 -7.06
N GLN A 75 3.63 21.56 -6.07
CA GLN A 75 3.52 23.01 -5.98
C GLN A 75 4.88 23.65 -5.71
N GLU A 76 5.68 23.09 -4.80
CA GLU A 76 7.03 23.58 -4.49
C GLU A 76 7.99 23.49 -5.70
N GLU A 77 7.84 22.50 -6.58
CA GLU A 77 8.65 22.35 -7.79
C GLU A 77 8.30 23.32 -8.93
N LEU A 78 7.13 23.95 -8.85
CA LEU A 78 6.62 24.87 -9.87
C LEU A 78 6.84 26.35 -9.48
N ILE A 79 7.39 26.61 -8.29
CA ILE A 79 7.74 27.93 -7.75
C ILE A 79 9.25 28.12 -7.85
#